data_AF-A0A176UBP0-F1
#
_entry.id   AF-A0A176UBP0-F1
#
_cell.length_a   1.000
_cell.length_b   1.000
_cell.length_c   1.000
_cell.angle_alpha   90.00
_cell.angle_beta   90.00
_cell.angle_gamma   90.00
#
_symmetry.space_group_name_H-M   'P 1'
#
loop_
_entity.id
_entity.type
_entity.pdbx_description
1 polymer ?
#
loop_
_entity_poly.entity_id
_entity_poly.type
_entity_poly.pdbx_seq_one_letter_code
_entity_poly.pdbx_strand_id
1 'polypeptide(L)' 'MARKQGVAEELKARDMLRWVGKMNNIRACADEIVLNDIVYS' A
#
# COMPACT_ATOMS: atom_id res chain seq x y z
N MET A 1 6.29 3.65 -1.27
CA MET A 1 5.34 2.80 -2.03
C MET A 1 4.15 3.58 -2.59
N ALA A 2 3.40 4.33 -1.78
CA ALA A 2 2.19 5.07 -2.20
C ALA A 2 2.35 6.04 -3.40
N ARG A 3 3.35 6.92 -3.35
CA ARG A 3 3.69 7.84 -4.47
C ARG A 3 4.15 7.09 -5.73
N LYS A 4 4.85 5.95 -5.57
CA LYS A 4 5.39 5.14 -6.67
C LYS A 4 4.30 4.32 -7.36
N GLN A 5 3.26 3.93 -6.64
CA GLN A 5 2.08 3.22 -7.16
C GLN A 5 0.98 4.15 -7.70
N GLY A 6 1.23 5.46 -7.76
CA GLY A 6 0.27 6.43 -8.30
C GLY A 6 -1.05 6.47 -7.53
N VAL A 7 -1.02 6.19 -6.22
CA VAL A 7 -2.21 6.32 -5.35
C VAL A 7 -2.41 7.82 -5.10
N ALA A 8 -2.97 8.50 -6.09
CA ALA A 8 -3.28 9.93 -6.04
C ALA A 8 -4.61 10.17 -5.31
N GLU A 9 -4.75 11.31 -4.63
CA GLU A 9 -6.02 11.77 -4.06
C GLU A 9 -7.13 11.88 -5.15
N GLU A 10 -6.75 12.03 -6.42
CA GLU A 10 -7.68 11.96 -7.55
C GLU A 10 -8.37 10.59 -7.69
N LEU A 11 -7.66 9.49 -7.38
CA LEU A 11 -8.26 8.16 -7.36
C LEU A 11 -9.19 8.00 -6.16
N LYS A 12 -8.89 8.65 -5.03
CA LYS A 12 -9.76 8.66 -3.85
C LYS A 12 -11.08 9.38 -4.15
N ALA A 13 -11.03 10.47 -4.92
CA ALA A 13 -12.21 11.23 -5.34
C ALA A 13 -13.05 10.50 -6.41
N ARG A 14 -12.39 9.77 -7.32
CA ARG A 14 -13.08 8.99 -8.37
C ARG A 14 -13.59 7.64 -7.89
N ASP A 15 -12.82 6.94 -7.07
CA ASP A 15 -13.05 5.53 -6.74
C ASP A 15 -12.39 5.14 -5.40
N MET A 16 -13.09 5.47 -4.32
CA MET A 16 -12.60 5.28 -2.96
C MET A 16 -12.30 3.81 -2.64
N LEU A 17 -13.11 2.86 -3.12
CA LEU A 17 -12.90 1.42 -2.89
C LEU A 17 -11.58 0.95 -3.51
N ARG A 18 -11.30 1.38 -4.74
CA ARG A 18 -10.06 1.05 -5.43
C ARG A 18 -8.84 1.71 -4.78
N TRP A 19 -9.00 2.91 -4.23
CA TRP A 19 -7.97 3.60 -3.46
C TRP A 19 -7.63 2.85 -2.16
N VAL A 20 -8.65 2.43 -1.40
CA VAL A 20 -8.47 1.63 -0.18
C VAL A 20 -7.80 0.28 -0.51
N GLY A 21 -8.20 -0.39 -1.59
CA GLY A 21 -7.58 -1.63 -2.03
C GLY A 21 -6.08 -1.47 -2.34
N LYS A 22 -5.70 -0.37 -3.02
CA LYS A 22 -4.27 -0.07 -3.29
C LYS A 22 -3.50 0.28 -2.02
N MET A 23 -4.09 1.05 -1.10
CA MET A 23 -3.49 1.34 0.21
C MET A 23 -3.26 0.08 1.04
N ASN A 24 -4.23 -0.84 1.06
CA ASN A 24 -4.10 -2.12 1.77
C ASN A 24 -2.99 -2.98 1.17
N ASN A 25 -2.88 -3.04 -0.17
CA ASN A 25 -1.79 -3.76 -0.82
C ASN A 25 -0.41 -3.18 -0.45
N ILE A 26 -0.28 -1.85 -0.42
CA ILE A 26 0.96 -1.20 0.01
C ILE A 26 1.30 -1.55 1.46
N ARG A 27 0.31 -1.59 2.35
CA ARG A 27 0.52 -1.97 3.74
C ARG A 27 0.95 -3.43 3.86
N ALA A 28 0.26 -4.34 3.19
CA ALA A 28 0.62 -5.76 3.19
C ALA A 28 2.07 -6.00 2.70
N CYS A 29 2.48 -5.31 1.63
CA CYS A 29 3.86 -5.39 1.14
C CYS A 29 4.87 -4.83 2.14
N ALA A 30 4.54 -3.76 2.87
CA ALA A 30 5.40 -3.24 3.93
C ALA A 30 5.47 -4.21 5.13
N ASP A 31 4.35 -4.80 5.53
CA ASP A 31 4.28 -5.79 6.61
C ASP A 31 5.10 -7.03 6.26
N GLU A 32 5.05 -7.54 5.02
CA GLU A 32 5.89 -8.66 4.58
C GLU A 32 7.39 -8.35 4.68
N ILE A 33 7.81 -7.15 4.23
CA ILE A 33 9.22 -6.75 4.29
C ILE A 33 9.67 -6.67 5.75
N VAL A 34 8.87 -6.02 6.60
CA VAL A 34 9.20 -5.85 8.03
C VAL A 34 9.18 -7.20 8.76
N LEU A 35 8.20 -8.05 8.50
CA LEU A 35 8.11 -9.39 9.10
C LEU A 35 9.31 -10.23 8.70
N ASN A 36 9.69 -10.20 7.42
CA ASN A 36 10.88 -10.90 6.93
C ASN A 36 12.16 -10.35 7.58
N ASP A 37 12.25 -9.03 7.75
CA ASP A 37 13.37 -8.39 8.43
C ASP A 37 13.46 -8.80 9.91
N ILE A 38 12.34 -8.86 10.63
CA ILE A 38 12.28 -9.26 12.06
C ILE A 38 12.57 -10.75 12.25
N VAL A 39 12.04 -11.62 11.38
CA VAL A 39 12.16 -13.08 11.54
C VAL A 39 13.54 -13.60 11.13
N TYR A 40 14.18 -12.96 10.13
CA TYR A 40 15.45 -13.41 9.58
C TYR A 40 16.66 -12.54 9.95
N SER A 41 16.48 -11.51 10.80
CA SER A 41 17.60 -10.76 11.42
C SER A 41 18.13 -11.40 12.69
#